data_AF-B4D4D6-F1
#
_entry.id   AF-B4D4D6-F1
#
_cell.length_a   1.000
_cell.length_b   1.000
_cell.length_c   1.000
_cell.angle_alpha   90.00
_cell.angle_beta   90.00
_cell.angle_gamma   90.00
#
_symmetry.space_group_name_H-M   'P 1'
#
loop_
_entity.id
_entity.type
_entity.pdbx_description
1 polymer ?
#
loop_
_entity_poly.entity_id
_entity_poly.type
_entity_poly.pdbx_seq_one_letter_code
_entity_poly.pdbx_strand_id
1 'polypeptide(L)'
;MSRQTDLRAFAEYWLRRPLTPADVVAVPSAAKLPAALREIYETFGGCAALTQPHNSLLLPSDMEIADGYSIFYAENQYLEYWSFKTEEAGADDPMVYQSIDSNQVFFGPRRKCSSPSGSRR
;
A
#
# COMPACT_ATOMS: atom_id res chain seq x y z
N MET A 1 5.58 -5.65 -19.97
CA MET A 1 4.50 -6.34 -19.23
C MET A 1 3.75 -5.28 -18.42
N SER A 2 2.51 -5.52 -18.02
CA SER A 2 1.77 -4.55 -17.20
C SER A 2 2.19 -4.67 -15.73
N ARG A 3 2.11 -3.57 -14.96
CA ARG A 3 2.40 -3.54 -13.52
C ARG A 3 1.62 -4.64 -12.77
N GLN A 4 0.34 -4.80 -13.07
CA GLN A 4 -0.50 -5.87 -12.52
C GLN A 4 -0.01 -7.30 -12.85
N THR A 5 0.50 -7.53 -14.06
CA THR A 5 1.10 -8.82 -14.44
C THR A 5 2.34 -9.12 -13.59
N ASP A 6 3.20 -8.12 -13.40
CA ASP A 6 4.44 -8.26 -12.65
C ASP A 6 4.16 -8.48 -11.15
N LEU A 7 3.18 -7.77 -10.58
CA LEU A 7 2.71 -7.97 -9.21
C LEU A 7 2.17 -9.38 -8.99
N ARG A 8 1.38 -9.90 -9.94
CA ARG A 8 0.83 -11.26 -9.86
C ARG A 8 1.95 -12.30 -9.87
N ALA A 9 2.88 -12.19 -10.82
CA ALA A 9 4.00 -13.11 -10.94
C ALA A 9 4.88 -13.11 -9.67
N PHE A 10 5.15 -11.93 -9.11
CA PHE A 10 5.85 -11.79 -7.84
C PHE A 10 5.12 -12.51 -6.70
N ALA A 11 3.82 -12.26 -6.54
CA ALA A 11 3.03 -12.83 -5.45
C ALA A 11 2.98 -14.36 -5.53
N GLU A 12 2.73 -14.91 -6.72
CA GLU A 12 2.68 -16.37 -6.92
C GLU A 12 4.04 -17.03 -6.68
N TYR A 13 5.12 -16.39 -7.12
CA TYR A 13 6.48 -16.85 -6.86
C TYR A 13 6.80 -16.87 -5.36
N TRP A 14 6.48 -15.79 -4.64
CA TRP A 14 6.76 -15.68 -3.21
C TRP A 14 5.93 -16.66 -2.38
N LEU A 15 4.64 -16.79 -2.71
CA LEU A 15 3.70 -17.70 -2.03
C LEU A 15 3.94 -19.18 -2.38
N ARG A 16 4.68 -19.46 -3.47
CA ARG A 16 4.86 -20.82 -4.03
C ARG A 16 3.54 -21.51 -4.37
N ARG A 17 2.53 -20.71 -4.73
CA ARG A 17 1.21 -21.16 -5.17
C ARG A 17 0.54 -20.08 -6.03
N PRO A 18 -0.45 -20.45 -6.86
CA PRO A 18 -1.30 -19.48 -7.54
C PRO A 18 -2.08 -18.60 -6.54
N LEU A 19 -2.40 -17.38 -6.96
CA LEU A 19 -3.32 -16.50 -6.25
C LEU A 19 -4.77 -17.00 -6.40
N THR A 20 -5.53 -16.90 -5.32
CA THR A 20 -6.94 -17.28 -5.21
C THR A 20 -7.81 -16.03 -5.04
N PRO A 21 -9.14 -16.13 -5.23
CA PRO A 21 -10.04 -15.01 -4.96
C PRO A 21 -10.01 -14.50 -3.51
N ALA A 22 -9.53 -15.29 -2.55
CA ALA A 22 -9.37 -14.86 -1.17
C ALA A 22 -8.14 -13.94 -0.97
N ASP A 23 -7.19 -13.96 -1.90
CA ASP A 23 -5.98 -13.15 -1.82
C ASP A 23 -6.20 -11.70 -2.31
N VAL A 24 -7.35 -11.38 -2.91
CA VAL A 24 -7.62 -10.05 -3.49
C VAL A 24 -8.57 -9.24 -2.61
N VAL A 25 -8.45 -7.92 -2.68
CA VAL A 25 -9.39 -6.96 -2.10
C VAL A 25 -10.04 -6.17 -3.24
N ALA A 26 -11.36 -6.26 -3.35
CA ALA A 26 -12.11 -5.47 -4.31
C ALA A 26 -12.13 -4.00 -3.88
N VAL A 27 -11.64 -3.12 -4.76
CA VAL A 27 -11.60 -1.69 -4.48
C VAL A 27 -12.76 -0.99 -5.20
N PRO A 28 -13.69 -0.32 -4.49
CA PRO A 28 -14.76 0.42 -5.13
C PRO A 28 -14.24 1.45 -6.13
N SER A 29 -14.94 1.66 -7.24
CA SER A 29 -14.57 2.69 -8.24
C SER A 29 -14.60 4.11 -7.66
N ALA A 30 -15.44 4.34 -6.65
CA ALA A 30 -15.52 5.62 -5.93
C ALA A 30 -14.35 5.85 -4.96
N ALA A 31 -13.58 4.81 -4.60
CA ALA A 31 -12.45 4.94 -3.69
C ALA A 31 -11.38 5.85 -4.30
N LYS A 32 -10.97 6.86 -3.52
CA LYS A 32 -9.93 7.82 -3.89
C LYS A 32 -8.57 7.20 -3.57
N LEU A 33 -8.04 6.45 -4.54
CA LEU A 33 -6.79 5.72 -4.40
C LEU A 33 -5.91 5.84 -5.64
N PRO A 34 -4.59 5.98 -5.45
CA PRO A 34 -3.63 5.86 -6.53
C PRO A 34 -3.78 4.56 -7.31
N ALA A 35 -3.54 4.61 -8.62
CA ALA A 35 -3.68 3.42 -9.48
C ALA A 35 -2.74 2.29 -9.04
N ALA A 36 -1.51 2.61 -8.66
CA ALA A 36 -0.55 1.65 -8.12
C ALA A 36 -1.06 0.93 -6.86
N LEU A 37 -1.71 1.64 -5.92
CA LEU A 37 -2.28 1.02 -4.72
C LEU A 37 -3.51 0.17 -5.04
N ARG A 38 -4.38 0.65 -5.94
CA ARG A 38 -5.52 -0.13 -6.44
C ARG A 38 -5.06 -1.47 -7.03
N GLU A 39 -4.04 -1.45 -7.88
CA GLU A 39 -3.49 -2.67 -8.48
C GLU A 39 -2.94 -3.64 -7.42
N ILE A 40 -2.32 -3.13 -6.35
CA ILE A 40 -1.86 -3.97 -5.23
C ILE A 40 -3.06 -4.64 -4.53
N TYR A 41 -4.10 -3.87 -4.17
CA TYR A 41 -5.30 -4.42 -3.53
C TYR A 41 -5.96 -5.50 -4.39
N GLU A 42 -6.17 -5.20 -5.66
CA GLU A 42 -6.84 -6.08 -6.61
C GLU A 42 -5.98 -7.29 -7.03
N THR A 43 -4.68 -7.29 -6.74
CA THR A 43 -3.78 -8.42 -7.04
C THR A 43 -3.55 -9.33 -5.84
N PHE A 44 -3.20 -8.78 -4.68
CA PHE A 44 -2.88 -9.57 -3.48
C PHE A 44 -3.23 -8.87 -2.15
N GLY A 45 -4.08 -7.83 -2.16
CA GLY A 45 -4.42 -7.05 -0.97
C GLY A 45 -4.98 -7.85 0.20
N GLY A 46 -5.63 -9.00 -0.07
CA GLY A 46 -6.19 -9.90 0.93
C GLY A 46 -5.22 -10.96 1.42
N CYS A 47 -4.02 -11.06 0.84
CA CYS A 47 -3.02 -12.04 1.22
C CYS A 47 -2.20 -11.57 2.41
N ALA A 48 -2.65 -11.91 3.63
CA ALA A 48 -1.97 -11.53 4.88
C ALA A 48 -0.48 -11.91 4.92
N ALA A 49 -0.07 -13.00 4.25
CA ALA A 49 1.33 -13.39 4.18
C ALA A 49 2.23 -12.36 3.45
N LEU A 50 1.66 -11.57 2.54
CA LEU A 50 2.33 -10.49 1.82
C LEU A 50 2.04 -9.11 2.44
N THR A 51 0.85 -8.91 2.99
CA THR A 51 0.36 -7.58 3.40
C THR A 51 0.40 -7.31 4.89
N GLN A 52 0.63 -8.33 5.73
CA GLN A 52 0.61 -8.23 7.20
C GLN A 52 1.77 -8.93 7.96
N PRO A 53 2.93 -9.32 7.38
CA PRO A 53 3.94 -10.09 8.13
C PRO A 53 4.61 -9.29 9.25
N HIS A 54 4.81 -7.99 9.07
CA HIS A 54 5.46 -7.08 10.03
C HIS A 54 4.79 -5.72 10.11
N ASN A 55 4.28 -5.25 8.98
CA ASN A 55 3.49 -4.05 8.82
C ASN A 55 2.20 -4.44 8.10
N SER A 56 1.14 -3.69 8.32
CA SER A 56 -0.20 -3.96 7.83
C SER A 56 -0.60 -2.99 6.72
N LEU A 57 -0.97 -3.54 5.56
CA LEU A 57 -1.77 -2.84 4.56
C LEU A 57 -3.18 -2.67 5.11
N LEU A 58 -3.58 -1.42 5.31
CA LEU A 58 -4.92 -1.09 5.75
C LEU A 58 -5.91 -1.42 4.63
N LEU A 59 -7.15 -1.79 4.96
CA LEU A 59 -8.16 -1.88 3.92
C LEU A 59 -8.49 -0.47 3.41
N PRO A 60 -8.97 -0.30 2.17
CA PRO A 60 -9.41 1.00 1.67
C PRO A 60 -10.43 1.72 2.57
N SER A 61 -11.24 0.97 3.32
CA SER A 61 -12.20 1.49 4.30
C SER A 61 -11.58 1.98 5.60
N ASP A 62 -10.39 1.49 5.92
CA ASP A 62 -9.72 1.69 7.21
C ASP A 62 -8.60 2.73 7.11
N MET A 63 -8.44 3.34 5.93
CA MET A 63 -7.45 4.38 5.70
C MET A 63 -7.86 5.67 6.40
N GLU A 64 -6.96 6.20 7.22
CA GLU A 64 -7.15 7.46 7.93
C GLU A 64 -6.55 8.63 7.14
N ILE A 65 -7.12 9.82 7.33
CA ILE A 65 -6.58 11.07 6.78
C ILE A 65 -6.05 11.92 7.93
N ALA A 66 -4.76 12.26 7.87
CA ALA A 66 -4.08 13.11 8.84
C ALA A 66 -3.26 14.19 8.11
N ASP A 67 -3.48 15.46 8.46
CA ASP A 67 -2.86 16.67 7.87
C ASP A 67 -2.74 16.66 6.33
N GLY A 68 -3.80 16.19 5.65
CA GLY A 68 -3.85 16.15 4.19
C GLY A 68 -3.16 14.93 3.57
N TYR A 69 -2.76 13.94 4.36
CA TYR A 69 -2.20 12.67 3.89
C TYR A 69 -3.12 11.50 4.21
N SER A 70 -3.30 10.59 3.25
CA SER A 70 -4.02 9.34 3.42
C SER A 70 -3.05 8.23 3.80
N ILE A 71 -3.22 7.68 4.99
CA ILE A 71 -2.40 6.59 5.53
C ILE A 71 -2.93 5.27 4.98
N PHE A 72 -2.07 4.47 4.34
CA PHE A 72 -2.44 3.19 3.73
C PHE A 72 -1.67 2.00 4.28
N TYR A 73 -0.57 2.24 4.99
CA TYR A 73 0.27 1.19 5.59
C TYR A 73 0.65 1.63 7.00
N ALA A 74 0.60 0.70 7.95
CA ALA A 74 0.97 0.96 9.34
C ALA A 74 1.91 -0.15 9.84
N GLU A 75 2.92 0.20 10.62
CA GLU A 75 3.81 -0.75 11.28
C GLU A 75 3.07 -1.38 12.48
N ASN A 76 3.27 -2.68 12.75
CA ASN A 76 2.45 -3.40 13.74
C ASN A 76 2.66 -2.92 15.20
N GLN A 77 3.69 -2.13 15.50
CA GLN A 77 3.90 -1.48 16.80
C GLN A 77 3.48 -0.01 16.78
N TYR A 78 2.85 0.47 15.69
CA TYR A 78 2.36 1.83 15.50
C TYR A 78 3.44 2.91 15.59
N LEU A 79 4.69 2.54 15.32
CA LEU A 79 5.83 3.46 15.33
C LEU A 79 6.10 4.10 13.97
N GLU A 80 5.45 3.61 12.91
CA GLU A 80 5.70 4.10 11.56
C GLU A 80 4.45 3.96 10.67
N TYR A 81 4.14 5.03 9.94
CA TYR A 81 3.00 5.10 9.02
C TYR A 81 3.48 5.47 7.63
N TRP A 82 2.85 4.91 6.60
CA TRP A 82 3.09 5.31 5.20
C TRP A 82 1.83 5.90 4.61
N SER A 83 2.02 6.99 3.89
CA SER A 83 0.93 7.79 3.36
C SER A 83 1.25 8.35 1.98
N PHE A 84 0.21 8.80 1.29
CA PHE A 84 0.31 9.66 0.11
C PHE A 84 -0.51 10.93 0.35
N LYS A 85 -0.22 12.00 -0.39
CA LYS A 85 -1.02 13.22 -0.27
C LYS A 85 -2.43 13.00 -0.78
N THR A 86 -3.43 13.42 -0.01
CA THR A 86 -4.85 13.23 -0.35
C THR A 86 -5.22 13.88 -1.68
N GLU A 87 -4.59 15.01 -2.04
CA GLU A 87 -4.75 15.67 -3.34
C GLU A 87 -4.25 14.83 -4.53
N GLU A 88 -3.35 13.88 -4.29
CA GLU A 88 -2.77 12.97 -5.29
C GLU A 88 -3.50 11.62 -5.35
N ALA A 89 -4.65 11.47 -4.69
CA ALA A 89 -5.41 10.22 -4.65
C ALA A 89 -5.91 9.73 -6.03
N GLY A 90 -5.84 10.56 -7.07
CA GLY A 90 -6.13 10.16 -8.46
C GLY A 90 -4.89 9.95 -9.33
N ALA A 91 -3.69 10.12 -8.78
CA ALA A 91 -2.44 9.93 -9.50
C ALA A 91 -2.18 8.45 -9.77
N ASP A 92 -1.43 8.14 -10.82
CA ASP A 92 -1.02 6.76 -11.12
C ASP A 92 -0.14 6.19 -10.00
N ASP A 93 0.91 6.92 -9.63
CA ASP A 93 1.93 6.49 -8.67
C ASP A 93 2.51 7.72 -7.96
N PRO A 94 1.89 8.19 -6.86
CA PRO A 94 2.32 9.37 -6.14
C PRO A 94 3.55 9.11 -5.27
N MET A 95 4.06 10.17 -4.64
CA MET A 95 5.12 10.02 -3.64
C MET A 95 4.54 9.41 -2.37
N VAL A 96 5.28 8.46 -1.79
CA VAL A 96 5.04 7.91 -0.47
C VAL A 96 5.87 8.68 0.55
N TYR A 97 5.18 9.03 1.62
CA TYR A 97 5.70 9.69 2.78
C TYR A 97 5.64 8.77 3.98
N GLN A 98 6.48 9.04 4.97
CA GLN A 98 6.53 8.26 6.19
C GLN A 98 6.59 9.15 7.44
N SER A 99 5.84 8.81 8.47
CA SER A 99 5.85 9.47 9.79
C SER A 99 6.04 8.46 10.91
N ILE A 100 6.50 8.94 12.07
CA ILE A 100 6.63 8.16 13.31
C ILE A 100 5.50 8.41 14.32
N ASP A 101 4.54 9.24 13.94
CA ASP A 101 3.38 9.62 14.74
C ASP A 101 2.17 9.70 13.79
N SER A 102 1.02 9.16 14.22
CA SER A 102 -0.25 9.31 13.51
C SER A 102 -0.88 10.70 13.73
N ASN A 103 -0.49 11.38 14.82
CA ASN A 103 -0.95 12.72 15.19
C ASN A 103 0.01 13.86 14.82
N GLN A 104 1.25 13.57 14.38
CA GLN A 104 2.19 14.59 13.92
C GLN A 104 2.96 14.20 12.67
N VAL A 105 2.91 15.13 11.72
CA VAL A 105 3.27 14.94 10.33
C VAL A 105 4.67 15.49 10.06
N PHE A 106 5.67 14.71 10.44
CA PHE A 106 6.97 14.79 9.79
C PHE A 106 7.04 13.77 8.66
N PHE A 107 6.22 14.01 7.64
CA PHE A 107 6.23 13.22 6.41
C PHE A 107 7.45 13.56 5.56
N GLY A 108 8.52 12.79 5.70
CA GLY A 108 9.69 12.86 4.82
C GLY A 108 9.46 12.07 3.52
N PRO A 109 9.90 12.58 2.35
CA PRO A 109 9.74 11.85 1.09
C PRO A 109 10.63 10.60 1.09
N ARG A 110 10.07 9.43 0.75
CA ARG A 110 10.86 8.19 0.65
C ARG A 110 10.98 7.63 -0.76
N ARG A 111 9.90 7.56 -1.56
CA ARG A 111 9.88 7.02 -2.95
C ARG A 111 8.44 6.93 -3.49
N LYS A 112 8.26 6.49 -4.73
CA LYS A 112 6.97 6.17 -5.36
C LYS A 112 6.25 4.96 -4.74
N CYS A 113 4.92 4.87 -4.82
CA CYS A 113 4.10 3.77 -4.26
C CYS A 113 4.50 2.39 -4.80
N SER A 114 4.80 2.28 -6.09
CA SER A 114 5.14 0.97 -6.70
C SER A 114 6.61 0.56 -6.51
N SER A 115 7.41 1.30 -5.75
CA SER A 115 8.83 0.98 -5.54
C SER A 115 9.01 0.07 -4.31
N PRO A 116 9.77 -1.04 -4.43
CA PRO A 116 10.00 -1.92 -3.28
C PRO A 116 10.71 -1.19 -2.15
N SER A 117 10.31 -1.49 -0.90
CA SER A 117 10.97 -1.00 0.31
C SER A 117 12.35 -1.65 0.42
N GLY A 118 13.35 -1.01 -0.19
CA GLY A 118 14.73 -1.49 -0.16
C GLY A 118 15.28 -1.57 1.25
N SER A 119 15.68 -2.78 1.64
CA SER A 119 16.63 -3.10 2.70
C SER A 119 17.70 -2.00 2.81
N ARG A 120 17.80 -1.38 4.00
CA ARG A 120 19.04 -0.71 4.39
C ARG A 120 20.10 -1.82 4.48
N ARG A 121 21.15 -1.71 3.67
CA ARG A 121 22.48 -2.21 4.01
C ARG A 121 23.27 -1.04 4.59
#